data_AF-A0A5J4L4B8-F1
#
_entry.id   AF-A0A5J4L4B8-F1
#
_cell.length_a   1.000
_cell.length_b   1.000
_cell.length_c   1.000
_cell.angle_alpha   90.00
_cell.angle_beta   90.00
_cell.angle_gamma   90.00
#
_symmetry.space_group_name_H-M   'P 1'
#
loop_
_entity.id
_entity.type
_entity.pdbx_description
1 polymer ?
#
loop_
_entity_poly.entity_id
_entity_poly.type
_entity_poly.pdbx_seq_one_letter_code
_entity_poly.pdbx_strand_id
1 'polypeptide(L)'
;MGVQNRIRYYHYISGVFANQQLDPLCCKCKAFANSVRIVKDDIVEFERTQESNICCLPQELQRIFYDAKKTISILNPPMNAVGQKKAGNCKMPEGICFVKLSKAIIEKI
;
A
#
# COMPACT_ATOMS: atom_id res chain seq x y z
N MET A 1 -16.22 7.20 8.84
CA MET A 1 -15.66 6.11 8.00
C MET A 1 -15.34 4.92 8.90
N GLY A 2 -15.70 3.70 8.52
CA GLY A 2 -15.53 2.53 9.39
C GLY A 2 -14.08 2.02 9.42
N VAL A 3 -13.51 1.88 10.62
CA VAL A 3 -12.15 1.33 10.89
C VAL A 3 -11.91 0.01 10.12
N GLN A 4 -12.95 -0.82 10.00
CA GLN A 4 -12.95 -2.11 9.32
C GLN A 4 -12.59 -2.00 7.83
N ASN A 5 -13.15 -1.01 7.11
CA ASN A 5 -12.86 -0.83 5.68
C ASN A 5 -11.43 -0.33 5.46
N ARG A 6 -10.92 0.51 6.37
CA ARG A 6 -9.52 0.93 6.32
C ARG A 6 -8.55 -0.25 6.53
N ILE A 7 -8.86 -1.14 7.48
CA ILE A 7 -8.09 -2.38 7.68
C ILE A 7 -8.11 -3.26 6.42
N ARG A 8 -9.27 -3.45 5.80
CA ARG A 8 -9.41 -4.21 4.55
C ARG A 8 -8.58 -3.59 3.42
N TYR A 9 -8.56 -2.26 3.33
CA TYR A 9 -7.70 -1.56 2.39
C TYR A 9 -6.21 -1.83 2.65
N TYR A 10 -5.73 -1.72 3.90
CA TYR A 10 -4.34 -2.00 4.20
C TYR A 10 -3.95 -3.42 3.83
N HIS A 11 -4.82 -4.39 4.12
CA HIS A 11 -4.58 -5.76 3.70
C HIS A 11 -4.50 -5.89 2.17
N TYR A 12 -5.48 -5.35 1.44
CA TYR A 12 -5.47 -5.37 -0.02
C TYR A 12 -4.22 -4.71 -0.62
N ILE A 13 -3.91 -3.48 -0.21
CA ILE A 13 -2.79 -2.72 -0.78
C ILE A 13 -1.44 -3.34 -0.39
N SER A 14 -1.33 -3.98 0.78
CA SER A 14 -0.12 -4.71 1.17
C SER A 14 0.18 -5.86 0.21
N GLY A 15 -0.85 -6.60 -0.22
CA GLY A 15 -0.71 -7.67 -1.23
C GLY A 15 -0.33 -7.11 -2.60
N VAL A 16 -0.94 -6.01 -3.02
CA VAL A 16 -0.56 -5.32 -4.27
C VAL A 16 0.91 -4.93 -4.24
N PHE A 17 1.37 -4.30 -3.15
CA PHE A 17 2.76 -3.88 -3.05
C PHE A 17 3.73 -5.05 -2.94
N ALA A 18 3.41 -6.11 -2.20
CA ALA A 18 4.24 -7.31 -2.13
C ALA A 18 4.44 -7.91 -3.52
N ASN A 19 3.37 -8.02 -4.31
CA ASN A 19 3.47 -8.49 -5.69
C ASN A 19 4.31 -7.56 -6.56
N GLN A 20 4.12 -6.23 -6.47
CA GLN A 20 4.87 -5.28 -7.30
C GLN A 20 6.33 -5.05 -6.87
N GLN A 21 6.71 -5.43 -5.65
CA GLN A 21 8.12 -5.50 -5.23
C GLN A 21 8.87 -6.59 -6.00
N LEU A 22 8.18 -7.65 -6.46
CA LEU A 22 8.76 -8.75 -7.22
C LEU A 22 8.77 -8.50 -8.74
N ASP A 23 7.99 -7.52 -9.22
CA ASP A 23 7.97 -7.16 -10.64
C ASP A 23 9.28 -6.44 -11.05
N PRO A 24 9.95 -6.84 -12.16
CA PRO A 24 11.26 -6.31 -12.56
C PRO A 24 11.32 -4.80 -12.83
N LEU A 25 10.18 -4.17 -13.10
CA LEU A 25 10.09 -2.74 -13.39
C LEU A 25 9.42 -1.96 -12.26
N CYS A 26 8.37 -2.49 -11.65
CA CYS A 26 7.62 -1.78 -10.61
C CYS A 26 8.44 -1.59 -9.35
N CYS A 27 9.25 -2.57 -8.94
CA CYS A 27 10.08 -2.48 -7.74
C CYS A 27 11.09 -1.31 -7.80
N LYS A 28 11.46 -0.88 -9.02
CA LYS A 28 12.34 0.27 -9.30
C LYS A 28 11.60 1.52 -9.80
N CYS A 29 10.27 1.55 -9.66
CA CYS A 29 9.43 2.62 -10.19
C CYS A 29 9.14 3.71 -9.15
N LYS A 30 9.21 4.97 -9.57
CA LYS A 30 8.85 6.13 -8.73
C LYS A 30 7.42 6.09 -8.21
N ALA A 31 6.48 5.58 -9.00
CA ALA A 31 5.08 5.45 -8.57
C ALA A 31 4.94 4.43 -7.42
N PHE A 32 5.65 3.31 -7.50
CA PHE A 32 5.71 2.31 -6.44
C PHE A 32 6.35 2.89 -5.18
N ALA A 33 7.57 3.43 -5.29
CA ALA A 33 8.30 3.98 -4.15
C ALA A 33 7.49 5.05 -3.38
N ASN A 34 6.87 5.98 -4.10
CA ASN A 34 6.04 7.01 -3.49
C ASN A 34 4.79 6.44 -2.81
N SER A 35 4.15 5.44 -3.41
CA SER A 35 2.92 4.86 -2.87
C SER A 35 3.20 4.05 -1.61
N VAL A 36 4.27 3.26 -1.60
CA VAL A 36 4.70 2.50 -0.41
C VAL A 36 5.03 3.45 0.73
N ARG A 37 5.78 4.54 0.49
CA ARG A 37 6.11 5.52 1.54
C ARG A 37 4.86 6.16 2.14
N ILE A 38 3.95 6.63 1.29
CA ILE A 38 2.71 7.27 1.76
C ILE A 38 1.87 6.30 2.59
N VAL A 39 1.72 5.04 2.15
CA VAL A 39 0.94 4.05 2.89
C VAL A 39 1.64 3.59 4.17
N LYS A 40 2.99 3.54 4.21
CA LYS A 40 3.77 3.30 5.43
C LYS A 40 3.50 4.37 6.48
N ASP A 41 3.54 5.64 6.09
CA ASP A 41 3.28 6.74 7.01
C ASP A 41 1.81 6.72 7.47
N ASP A 42 0.89 6.48 6.53
CA ASP A 42 -0.55 6.45 6.77
C ASP A 42 -0.99 5.32 7.72
N ILE A 43 -0.44 4.11 7.60
CA ILE A 43 -0.83 2.99 8.47
C ILE A 43 -0.34 3.17 9.92
N VAL A 44 0.82 3.81 10.10
CA VAL A 44 1.34 4.16 11.43
C VAL A 44 0.46 5.21 12.09
N GLU A 45 0.09 6.25 11.35
CA GLU A 45 -0.80 7.29 11.86
C GLU A 45 -2.21 6.75 12.15
N PHE A 46 -2.71 5.86 11.30
CA PHE A 46 -3.99 5.21 11.52
C PHE A 46 -3.99 4.36 12.79
N GLU A 47 -2.94 3.57 13.04
CA GLU A 47 -2.81 2.80 14.29
C GLU A 47 -2.84 3.72 15.50
N ARG A 48 -2.02 4.77 15.48
CA ARG A 48 -1.91 5.74 16.57
C ARG A 48 -3.23 6.43 16.89
N THR A 49 -4.03 6.75 15.88
CA THR A 49 -5.30 7.47 16.04
C THR A 49 -6.49 6.56 16.30
N GLN A 50 -6.38 5.26 16.00
CA GLN A 50 -7.48 4.29 16.10
C GLN A 50 -7.18 3.11 17.03
N GLU A 51 -6.12 3.18 17.84
CA GLU A 51 -5.64 2.07 18.68
C GLU A 51 -6.78 1.43 19.50
N SER A 52 -7.54 2.22 20.25
CA SER A 52 -8.67 1.74 21.06
C SER A 52 -9.75 1.07 20.20
N ASN A 53 -10.05 1.61 19.03
CA ASN A 53 -11.03 1.03 18.11
C ASN A 53 -10.52 -0.29 17.53
N ILE A 54 -9.23 -0.39 17.17
CA ILE A 54 -8.60 -1.60 16.65
C ILE A 54 -8.63 -2.71 17.71
N CYS A 55 -8.28 -2.40 18.96
CA CYS A 55 -8.29 -3.38 20.07
C CYS A 55 -9.70 -3.95 20.36
N CYS A 56 -10.76 -3.19 20.07
CA CYS A 56 -12.15 -3.61 20.26
C CYS A 56 -12.72 -4.42 19.07
N LEU A 57 -11.98 -4.56 17.96
CA LEU A 57 -12.46 -5.34 16.81
C LEU A 57 -12.39 -6.85 17.06
N PRO A 58 -13.16 -7.67 16.32
CA PRO A 58 -12.94 -9.11 16.26
C PRO A 58 -11.48 -9.47 15.98
N GLN A 59 -10.99 -10.52 16.64
CA GLN A 59 -9.59 -10.96 16.56
C GLN A 59 -9.10 -11.18 15.12
N GLU A 60 -9.98 -11.65 14.24
CA GLU A 60 -9.68 -11.83 12.81
C GLU A 60 -9.30 -10.50 12.12
N LEU A 61 -10.02 -9.42 12.40
CA LEU A 61 -9.73 -8.10 11.83
C LEU A 61 -8.46 -7.50 12.42
N GLN A 62 -8.19 -7.72 13.70
CA GLN A 62 -6.93 -7.33 14.32
C GLN A 62 -5.74 -8.04 13.65
N ARG A 63 -5.86 -9.36 13.44
CA ARG A 63 -4.84 -10.14 12.73
C ARG A 63 -4.60 -9.61 11.32
N ILE A 64 -5.67 -9.37 10.55
CA ILE A 64 -5.58 -8.81 9.20
C ILE A 64 -4.82 -7.47 9.20
N PHE A 65 -5.10 -6.60 10.18
CA PHE A 65 -4.41 -5.33 10.32
C PHE A 65 -2.90 -5.51 10.59
N TYR A 66 -2.54 -6.34 11.58
CA TYR A 66 -1.14 -6.55 11.94
C TYR A 66 -0.34 -7.28 10.85
N ASP A 67 -0.95 -8.22 10.13
CA ASP A 67 -0.34 -8.89 8.98
C ASP A 67 -0.08 -7.90 7.82
N ALA A 68 -1.04 -7.01 7.54
CA ALA A 68 -0.87 -5.95 6.55
C ALA A 68 0.27 -5.00 6.94
N LYS A 69 0.31 -4.56 8.20
CA LYS A 69 1.36 -3.68 8.73
C LYS A 69 2.74 -4.32 8.66
N LYS A 70 2.86 -5.59 9.06
CA LYS A 70 4.10 -6.37 8.95
C LYS A 70 4.56 -6.44 7.49
N THR A 71 3.66 -6.80 6.57
CA THR A 71 3.95 -6.87 5.13
C THR A 71 4.42 -5.52 4.60
N ILE A 72 3.73 -4.43 4.94
CA ILE A 72 4.10 -3.08 4.52
C ILE A 72 5.47 -2.68 5.08
N SER A 73 5.77 -2.99 6.34
CA SER A 73 7.03 -2.59 7.00
C SER A 73 8.28 -3.16 6.31
N ILE A 74 8.20 -4.40 5.79
CA ILE A 74 9.33 -5.08 5.14
C ILE A 74 9.54 -4.68 3.68
N LEU A 75 8.62 -3.90 3.08
CA LEU A 75 8.79 -3.39 1.73
C LEU A 75 9.96 -2.42 1.67
N ASN A 76 10.82 -2.59 0.67
CA ASN A 76 12.02 -1.77 0.49
C ASN A 76 11.88 -0.95 -0.79
N PRO A 77 11.22 0.22 -0.74
CA PRO A 77 11.12 1.09 -1.89
C PRO A 77 12.51 1.69 -2.21
N PRO A 78 12.89 1.78 -3.49
CA PRO A 78 14.16 2.37 -3.90
C PRO A 78 14.19 3.87 -3.61
N MET A 79 15.31 4.37 -3.08
CA MET A 79 15.49 5.81 -2.81
C MET A 79 15.53 6.65 -4.10
N ASN A 80 16.23 6.16 -5.13
CA ASN A 80 16.45 6.88 -6.39
C ASN A 80 15.60 6.31 -7.54
N ALA A 81 14.30 6.15 -7.26
CA ALA A 81 13.36 5.54 -8.18
C ALA A 81 13.13 6.39 -9.45
N VAL A 82 13.19 5.77 -10.63
CA VAL A 82 12.88 6.46 -11.90
C VAL A 82 11.43 6.23 -12.32
N GLY A 83 10.85 7.19 -13.04
CA GLY A 83 9.50 7.06 -13.58
C GLY A 83 9.49 6.11 -14.77
N GLN A 84 9.23 4.81 -14.55
CA GLN A 84 9.34 3.78 -15.60
C GLN A 84 8.48 4.04 -16.84
N LYS A 85 7.29 4.64 -16.70
CA LYS A 85 6.44 5.04 -17.83
C LYS A 85 7.06 6.18 -18.64
N LYS A 86 7.58 7.21 -17.97
CA LYS A 86 8.27 8.35 -18.62
C LYS A 86 9.58 7.91 -19.29
N ALA A 87 10.26 6.92 -18.74
CA ALA A 87 11.46 6.32 -19.32
C ALA A 87 11.17 5.31 -20.45
N GLY A 88 9.90 5.09 -20.83
CA GLY A 88 9.53 4.17 -21.91
C GLY A 88 9.57 2.67 -21.55
N ASN A 89 9.95 2.31 -20.32
CA ASN A 89 10.09 0.92 -19.87
C ASN A 89 8.74 0.29 -19.50
N CYS A 90 7.85 1.04 -18.86
CA CYS A 90 6.53 0.52 -18.47
C CYS A 90 5.56 0.55 -19.66
N LYS A 91 5.07 -0.63 -20.06
CA LYS A 91 4.15 -0.82 -21.19
C LYS A 91 2.68 -0.96 -20.79
N MET A 92 2.35 -0.74 -19.51
CA MET A 92 0.94 -0.67 -19.09
C MET A 92 0.17 0.36 -19.93
N PRO A 93 -1.10 0.14 -20.28
CA PRO A 93 -1.90 1.11 -21.02
C PRO A 93 -1.96 2.48 -20.35
N GLU A 94 -2.33 3.51 -21.12
CA GLU A 94 -2.57 4.84 -20.54
C GLU A 94 -3.69 4.78 -19.49
N GLY A 95 -3.53 5.55 -18.40
CA GLY A 95 -4.43 5.51 -17.25
C GLY A 95 -4.27 4.28 -16.35
N ILE A 96 -3.57 3.23 -16.80
CA ILE A 96 -3.44 1.97 -16.05
C ILE A 96 -2.12 1.92 -15.27
N CYS A 97 -2.24 1.84 -13.94
CA CYS A 97 -1.13 1.54 -13.05
C CYS A 97 -1.68 0.86 -11.80
N PHE A 98 -1.40 -0.45 -11.63
CA PHE A 98 -1.93 -1.21 -10.50
C PHE A 98 -1.60 -0.57 -9.14
N VAL A 99 -0.38 -0.07 -8.96
CA VAL A 99 0.00 0.63 -7.72
C VAL A 99 -0.87 1.87 -7.48
N LYS A 100 -1.00 2.77 -8.47
CA LYS A 100 -1.71 4.04 -8.30
C LYS A 100 -3.22 3.83 -8.17
N LEU A 101 -3.78 2.97 -9.00
CA LEU A 101 -5.22 2.65 -8.98
C LEU A 101 -5.61 2.01 -7.65
N SER A 102 -4.83 1.02 -7.18
CA SER A 102 -5.06 0.39 -5.89
C SER A 102 -4.92 1.37 -4.73
N LYS A 103 -3.92 2.26 -4.76
CA LYS A 103 -3.76 3.31 -3.74
C LYS A 103 -4.97 4.25 -3.71
N ALA A 104 -5.48 4.68 -4.87
CA ALA A 104 -6.58 5.63 -4.97
C ALA A 104 -7.91 5.12 -4.37
N ILE A 105 -8.06 3.80 -4.16
CA ILE A 105 -9.21 3.22 -3.45
C ILE A 105 -9.40 3.87 -2.08
N ILE A 106 -8.33 4.32 -1.44
CA ILE A 106 -8.38 4.97 -0.13
C ILE A 106 -9.21 6.25 -0.09
N GLU A 107 -9.37 6.91 -1.23
CA GLU A 107 -10.16 8.13 -1.39
C GLU A 107 -11.66 7.83 -1.53
N LYS A 108 -12.02 6.54 -1.68
CA LYS A 108 -13.39 6.05 -1.84
C LYS A 108 -13.88 5.26 -0.63
N ILE A 109 -12.98 4.98 0.31
CA ILE A 109 -13.29 4.35 1.59
C ILE A 109 -13.63 5.44 2.57
#